data_AF-A0A379VP38-F1
#
_entry.id   AF-A0A379VP38-F1
#
_cell.length_a   1.000
_cell.length_b   1.000
_cell.length_c   1.000
_cell.angle_alpha   90.00
_cell.angle_beta   90.00
_cell.angle_gamma   90.00
#
_symmetry.space_group_name_H-M   'P 1'
#
loop_
_entity.id
_entity.type
_entity.pdbx_description
1 polymer ?
#
loop_
_entity_poly.entity_id
_entity_poly.type
_entity_poly.pdbx_seq_one_letter_code
_entity_poly.pdbx_strand_id
1 'polypeptide(L)'
;MKKIFITIIVSLYCANICAKQSPSTESKPVNFIAQIENIDFNKTAISSDLKLLLADRYYFKDKTPCNTNTLSARAESMGLTTEKYINKIRSLRPAILDDRYFYLTVDQCDAGGTPMLTGIELCTEALCGAEYMKRSSDLWLDDELQPTVKRQATTIVHMPLPYDKEKKLWKVTGWYLESSEETGEVMQSKQIAFEGYTNEENFANRQRVSVFKSFYESGNLKSIYHYNAQNKRDGKAETYFDEKDKIAETLTFKDGQPEGNTSYTMKTEPLKVNVTLPKVKLKMANAHIFMITAF
;
A
#
# COMPACT_ATOMS: atom_id res chain seq x y z
N MET A 1 59.86 73.37 -2.97
CA MET A 1 58.50 73.29 -3.55
C MET A 1 58.24 71.86 -4.01
N LYS A 2 57.30 71.17 -3.36
CA LYS A 2 56.92 69.78 -3.63
C LYS A 2 56.20 69.67 -4.98
N LYS A 3 56.60 68.73 -5.83
CA LYS A 3 55.73 68.18 -6.89
C LYS A 3 55.60 66.68 -6.65
N ILE A 4 54.39 66.27 -6.33
CA ILE A 4 53.97 64.89 -6.15
C ILE A 4 53.53 64.40 -7.53
N PHE A 5 54.19 63.37 -8.06
CA PHE A 5 53.67 62.58 -9.18
C PHE A 5 53.07 61.30 -8.61
N ILE A 6 51.77 61.13 -8.81
CA ILE A 6 51.04 59.90 -8.48
C ILE A 6 51.16 58.98 -9.70
N THR A 7 51.92 57.90 -9.56
CA THR A 7 51.96 56.82 -10.55
C THR A 7 50.91 55.79 -10.18
N ILE A 8 49.90 55.64 -11.03
CA ILE A 8 48.87 54.59 -10.95
C ILE A 8 49.49 53.30 -11.48
N ILE A 9 49.68 52.30 -10.62
CA ILE A 9 50.06 50.93 -11.00
C ILE A 9 48.79 50.09 -10.98
N VAL A 10 48.30 49.74 -12.16
CA VAL A 10 47.26 48.71 -12.35
C VAL A 10 47.96 47.36 -12.28
N SER A 11 47.87 46.65 -11.15
CA SER A 11 48.34 45.26 -11.07
C SER A 11 47.22 44.32 -11.52
N LEU A 12 47.38 43.76 -12.72
CA LEU A 12 46.71 42.55 -13.15
C LEU A 12 47.20 41.39 -12.27
N TYR A 13 46.43 41.02 -11.25
CA TYR A 13 46.64 39.77 -10.51
C TYR A 13 45.72 38.70 -11.11
N CYS A 14 46.24 37.95 -12.07
CA CYS A 14 45.71 36.63 -12.41
C CYS A 14 46.00 35.70 -11.24
N ALA A 15 45.06 35.54 -10.32
CA ALA A 15 45.10 34.47 -9.35
C ALA A 15 44.67 33.17 -10.03
N ASN A 16 45.65 32.44 -10.58
CA ASN A 16 45.55 31.00 -10.81
C ASN A 16 45.39 30.31 -9.45
N ILE A 17 44.16 30.20 -8.97
CA ILE A 17 43.83 29.23 -7.93
C ILE A 17 43.54 27.93 -8.67
N CYS A 18 44.58 27.11 -8.80
CA CYS A 18 44.42 25.68 -9.03
C CYS A 18 43.38 25.16 -8.04
N ALA A 19 42.24 24.72 -8.55
CA ALA A 19 41.39 23.79 -7.83
C ALA A 19 42.26 22.56 -7.50
N LYS A 20 42.77 22.49 -6.27
CA LYS A 20 43.14 21.22 -5.67
C LYS A 20 41.86 20.40 -5.68
N GLN A 21 41.72 19.49 -6.65
CA GLN A 21 40.83 18.36 -6.52
C GLN A 21 41.17 17.73 -5.17
N SER A 22 40.25 17.87 -4.22
CA SER A 22 40.28 17.09 -2.99
C SER A 22 40.41 15.62 -3.42
N PRO A 23 41.26 14.82 -2.77
CA PRO A 23 41.31 13.39 -3.05
C PRO A 23 39.89 12.87 -2.93
N SER A 24 39.36 12.27 -3.99
CA SER A 24 38.10 11.54 -3.98
C SER A 24 38.18 10.57 -2.82
N THR A 25 37.53 10.91 -1.71
CA THR A 25 37.39 10.01 -0.58
C THR A 25 36.53 8.90 -1.14
N GLU A 26 37.13 7.74 -1.35
CA GLU A 26 36.48 6.55 -1.89
C GLU A 26 35.31 6.22 -0.96
N SER A 27 34.12 6.73 -1.30
CA SER A 27 32.96 6.67 -0.42
C SER A 27 32.48 5.23 -0.43
N LYS A 28 32.65 4.57 0.71
CA LYS A 28 32.28 3.17 0.86
C LYS A 28 30.75 3.03 0.80
N PRO A 29 30.24 1.94 0.19
CA PRO A 29 28.82 1.62 0.23
C PRO A 29 28.31 1.63 1.67
N VAL A 30 27.13 2.21 1.87
CA VAL A 30 26.47 2.28 3.17
C VAL A 30 25.36 1.24 3.19
N ASN A 31 25.41 0.36 4.19
CA ASN A 31 24.36 -0.61 4.45
C ASN A 31 23.43 -0.09 5.55
N PHE A 32 22.14 -0.36 5.44
CA PHE A 32 21.15 0.02 6.43
C PHE A 32 19.93 -0.90 6.38
N ILE A 33 19.15 -0.89 7.47
CA ILE A 33 17.90 -1.64 7.58
C ILE A 33 16.75 -0.63 7.54
N ALA A 34 15.76 -0.85 6.68
CA ALA A 34 14.59 0.02 6.60
C ALA A 34 13.36 -0.73 6.08
N GLN A 35 12.18 -0.13 6.30
CA GLN A 35 10.92 -0.54 5.68
C GLN A 35 10.66 0.34 4.46
N ILE A 36 10.26 -0.31 3.36
CA ILE A 36 9.85 0.37 2.12
C ILE A 36 8.35 0.61 2.22
N GLU A 37 7.94 1.87 2.07
CA GLU A 37 6.53 2.27 2.08
C GLU A 37 5.88 2.10 0.69
N ASN A 38 6.59 2.52 -0.37
CA ASN A 38 6.08 2.48 -1.73
C ASN A 38 7.23 2.48 -2.75
N ILE A 39 6.93 2.00 -3.97
CA ILE A 39 7.84 2.09 -5.12
C ILE A 39 7.08 2.74 -6.27
N ASP A 40 7.60 3.88 -6.71
CA ASP A 40 7.15 4.58 -7.91
C ASP A 40 8.04 4.23 -9.10
N PHE A 41 7.47 3.69 -10.17
CA PHE A 41 8.24 3.26 -11.33
C PHE A 41 8.58 4.40 -12.30
N ASN A 42 9.72 4.28 -12.98
CA ASN A 42 10.14 5.15 -14.10
C ASN A 42 10.14 6.65 -13.75
N LYS A 43 10.67 7.01 -12.58
CA LYS A 43 10.83 8.40 -12.17
C LYS A 43 12.17 8.97 -12.66
N THR A 44 12.21 10.29 -12.85
CA THR A 44 13.44 10.98 -13.22
C THR A 44 14.44 10.95 -12.06
N ALA A 45 15.69 10.67 -12.39
CA ALA A 45 16.85 10.78 -11.51
C ALA A 45 18.04 11.36 -12.28
N ILE A 46 19.08 11.74 -11.54
CA ILE A 46 20.30 12.36 -12.06
C ILE A 46 21.47 11.41 -11.80
N SER A 47 22.24 11.05 -12.83
CA SER A 47 23.50 10.30 -12.66
C SER A 47 24.61 11.17 -12.06
N SER A 48 25.71 10.54 -11.65
CA SER A 48 26.93 11.23 -11.21
C SER A 48 27.53 12.16 -12.27
N ASP A 49 27.30 11.90 -13.57
CA ASP A 49 27.70 12.78 -14.68
C ASP A 49 26.63 13.82 -15.06
N LEU A 50 25.67 14.08 -14.17
CA LEU A 50 24.59 15.08 -14.31
C LEU A 50 23.64 14.86 -15.49
N LYS A 51 23.52 13.63 -15.98
CA LYS A 51 22.55 13.27 -17.02
C LYS A 51 21.22 12.84 -16.41
N LEU A 52 20.15 13.19 -17.11
CA LEU A 52 18.81 12.69 -16.77
C LEU A 52 18.70 11.22 -17.16
N LEU A 53 18.14 10.44 -16.24
CA LEU A 53 17.84 9.03 -16.45
C LEU A 53 16.54 8.64 -15.77
N LEU A 54 16.01 7.47 -16.15
CA LEU A 54 14.87 6.85 -15.48
C LEU A 54 15.37 5.85 -14.42
N ALA A 55 14.76 5.92 -13.25
CA ALA A 55 14.97 5.01 -12.13
C ALA A 55 13.67 4.84 -11.36
N ASP A 56 13.49 3.72 -10.69
CA ASP A 56 12.38 3.55 -9.76
C ASP A 56 12.71 4.26 -8.45
N ARG A 57 11.73 4.90 -7.84
CA ARG A 57 11.88 5.64 -6.59
C ARG A 57 11.24 4.88 -5.45
N TYR A 58 12.06 4.56 -4.46
CA TYR A 58 11.70 3.86 -3.24
C TYR A 58 11.45 4.90 -2.16
N TYR A 59 10.28 4.85 -1.53
CA TYR A 59 9.92 5.66 -0.37
C TYR A 59 10.10 4.81 0.89
N PHE A 60 10.68 5.38 1.92
CA PHE A 60 10.97 4.72 3.19
C PHE A 60 10.17 5.37 4.31
N LYS A 61 9.79 4.56 5.31
CA LYS A 61 9.08 5.05 6.50
C LYS A 61 9.91 6.04 7.31
N ASP A 62 11.20 5.74 7.44
CA ASP A 62 12.16 6.55 8.17
C ASP A 62 13.17 7.20 7.23
N LYS A 63 13.89 8.21 7.75
CA LYS A 63 15.03 8.79 7.04
C LYS A 63 16.11 7.73 6.82
N THR A 64 16.59 7.66 5.58
CA THR A 64 17.73 6.84 5.18
C THR A 64 19.04 7.48 5.65
N PRO A 65 20.17 6.75 5.58
CA PRO A 65 21.50 7.33 5.85
C PRO A 65 21.85 8.54 4.97
N CYS A 66 21.17 8.72 3.83
CA CYS A 66 21.33 9.89 2.98
C CYS A 66 20.48 11.09 3.41
N ASN A 67 19.90 11.07 4.62
CA ASN A 67 19.05 12.12 5.20
C ASN A 67 17.81 12.46 4.35
N THR A 68 17.39 11.54 3.48
CA THR A 68 16.15 11.58 2.70
C THR A 68 15.28 10.39 3.08
N ASN A 69 13.97 10.48 2.88
CA ASN A 69 13.06 9.33 2.95
C ASN A 69 12.87 8.65 1.59
N THR A 70 13.71 8.98 0.59
CA THR A 70 13.64 8.39 -0.74
C THR A 70 15.01 8.06 -1.29
N LEU A 71 15.12 6.93 -1.97
CA LEU A 71 16.29 6.56 -2.78
C LEU A 71 15.81 6.05 -4.15
N SER A 72 16.68 6.12 -5.14
CA SER A 72 16.39 5.62 -6.48
C SER A 72 17.06 4.26 -6.71
N ALA A 73 16.56 3.45 -7.62
CA ALA A 73 17.27 2.28 -8.10
C ALA A 73 16.94 1.98 -9.56
N ARG A 74 17.86 1.29 -10.23
CA ARG A 74 17.65 0.78 -11.58
C ARG A 74 18.42 -0.53 -11.76
N ALA A 75 18.16 -1.23 -12.86
CA ALA A 75 18.82 -2.50 -13.14
C ALA A 75 20.35 -2.39 -13.08
N GLU A 76 20.91 -1.35 -13.70
CA GLU A 76 22.34 -1.10 -13.79
C GLU A 76 22.97 -0.76 -12.43
N SER A 77 22.27 -0.03 -11.56
CA SER A 77 22.79 0.29 -10.22
C SER A 77 22.91 -0.96 -9.35
N MET A 78 22.07 -1.98 -9.59
CA MET A 78 22.13 -3.27 -8.92
C MET A 78 23.00 -4.32 -9.64
N GLY A 79 23.65 -3.96 -10.76
CA GLY A 79 24.40 -4.91 -11.58
C GLY A 79 23.52 -6.02 -12.20
N LEU A 80 22.24 -5.73 -12.44
CA LEU A 80 21.26 -6.66 -12.99
C LEU A 80 20.88 -6.31 -14.44
N THR A 81 20.35 -7.29 -15.15
CA THR A 81 19.58 -7.04 -16.38
C THR A 81 18.20 -6.49 -16.04
N THR A 82 17.57 -5.77 -16.97
CA THR A 82 16.21 -5.23 -16.80
C THR A 82 15.21 -6.29 -16.38
N GLU A 83 15.24 -7.48 -17.01
CA GLU A 83 14.35 -8.58 -16.67
C GLU A 83 14.56 -9.10 -15.25
N LYS A 84 15.82 -9.32 -14.84
CA LYS A 84 16.15 -9.78 -13.48
C LYS A 84 15.74 -8.75 -12.43
N TYR A 85 15.91 -7.47 -12.73
CA TYR A 85 15.52 -6.36 -11.88
C TYR A 85 13.99 -6.30 -11.69
N ILE A 86 13.21 -6.38 -12.77
CA ILE A 86 11.73 -6.41 -12.70
C ILE A 86 11.25 -7.62 -11.89
N ASN A 87 11.84 -8.79 -12.11
CA ASN A 87 11.49 -10.01 -11.38
C ASN A 87 11.85 -9.90 -9.90
N LYS A 88 13.00 -9.29 -9.57
CA LYS A 88 13.40 -8.99 -8.19
C LYS A 88 12.38 -8.06 -7.51
N ILE A 89 12.00 -6.93 -8.11
CA ILE A 89 11.00 -6.05 -7.48
C ILE A 89 9.67 -6.75 -7.28
N ARG A 90 9.22 -7.53 -8.28
CA ARG A 90 7.97 -8.28 -8.18
C ARG A 90 8.00 -9.27 -7.01
N SER A 91 9.13 -9.93 -6.75
CA SER A 91 9.27 -10.87 -5.62
C SER A 91 9.33 -10.18 -4.27
N LEU A 92 9.77 -8.92 -4.19
CA LEU A 92 9.78 -8.15 -2.94
C LEU A 92 8.38 -7.62 -2.55
N ARG A 93 7.47 -7.44 -3.53
CA ARG A 93 6.16 -6.83 -3.30
C ARG A 93 5.38 -7.44 -2.12
N PRO A 94 5.23 -8.77 -1.96
CA PRO A 94 4.51 -9.31 -0.80
C PRO A 94 5.12 -8.88 0.54
N ALA A 95 6.45 -8.83 0.63
CA ALA A 95 7.13 -8.41 1.84
C ALA A 95 6.99 -6.90 2.11
N ILE A 96 6.92 -6.07 1.07
CA ILE A 96 6.63 -4.63 1.19
C ILE A 96 5.22 -4.43 1.74
N LEU A 97 4.24 -5.17 1.22
CA LEU A 97 2.85 -5.12 1.68
C LEU A 97 2.69 -5.60 3.13
N ASP A 98 3.50 -6.58 3.54
CA ASP A 98 3.57 -7.09 4.92
C ASP A 98 4.42 -6.20 5.86
N ASP A 99 4.84 -5.02 5.40
CA ASP A 99 5.65 -4.05 6.13
C ASP A 99 6.95 -4.65 6.70
N ARG A 100 7.58 -5.56 5.94
CA ARG A 100 8.81 -6.23 6.38
C ARG A 100 10.01 -5.31 6.25
N TYR A 101 11.00 -5.54 7.11
CA TYR A 101 12.30 -4.88 7.00
C TYR A 101 13.13 -5.47 5.84
N PHE A 102 13.88 -4.60 5.19
CA PHE A 102 14.85 -4.95 4.17
C PHE A 102 16.24 -4.51 4.61
N TYR A 103 17.24 -5.29 4.23
CA TYR A 103 18.64 -4.92 4.28
C TYR A 103 18.98 -4.28 2.93
N LEU A 104 19.40 -3.02 2.96
CA LEU A 104 19.63 -2.22 1.78
C LEU A 104 21.08 -1.73 1.72
N THR A 105 21.56 -1.54 0.50
CA THR A 105 22.87 -0.94 0.24
C THR A 105 22.68 0.23 -0.71
N VAL A 106 23.26 1.37 -0.36
CA VAL A 106 23.42 2.55 -1.22
C VAL A 106 24.91 2.74 -1.49
N ASP A 107 25.27 3.10 -2.72
CA ASP A 107 26.68 3.33 -3.08
C ASP A 107 27.27 4.52 -2.32
N GLN A 108 26.58 5.65 -2.36
CA GLN A 108 27.03 6.94 -1.82
C GLN A 108 25.88 7.94 -1.81
N CYS A 109 25.83 8.76 -0.76
CA CYS A 109 24.80 9.80 -0.61
C CYS A 109 25.17 11.11 -1.33
N ASP A 110 26.46 11.44 -1.43
CA ASP A 110 26.94 12.76 -1.90
C ASP A 110 27.75 12.68 -3.21
N ALA A 111 27.29 11.86 -4.15
CA ALA A 111 27.99 11.59 -5.42
C ALA A 111 27.82 12.67 -6.51
N GLY A 112 27.15 13.79 -6.19
CA GLY A 112 26.74 14.80 -7.18
C GLY A 112 25.53 14.40 -8.05
N GLY A 113 24.99 13.20 -7.86
CA GLY A 113 23.76 12.71 -8.51
C GLY A 113 22.70 12.29 -7.48
N THR A 114 21.60 11.71 -7.96
CA THR A 114 20.59 11.08 -7.09
C THR A 114 21.17 9.80 -6.48
N PRO A 115 21.13 9.60 -5.15
CA PRO A 115 21.62 8.38 -4.51
C PRO A 115 20.92 7.12 -5.03
N MET A 116 21.71 6.06 -5.29
CA MET A 116 21.23 4.84 -5.91
C MET A 116 21.38 3.62 -5.01
N LEU A 117 20.29 2.87 -4.85
CA LEU A 117 20.35 1.53 -4.26
C LEU A 117 21.12 0.60 -5.19
N THR A 118 22.05 -0.13 -4.59
CA THR A 118 22.85 -1.17 -5.24
C THR A 118 22.52 -2.56 -4.71
N GLY A 119 21.85 -2.64 -3.54
CA GLY A 119 21.40 -3.89 -2.94
C GLY A 119 20.07 -3.74 -2.21
N ILE A 120 19.20 -4.73 -2.34
CA ILE A 120 17.95 -4.87 -1.57
C ILE A 120 17.74 -6.36 -1.31
N GLU A 121 17.71 -6.74 -0.04
CA GLU A 121 17.43 -8.11 0.40
C GLU A 121 16.39 -8.09 1.52
N LEU A 122 15.48 -9.06 1.52
CA LEU A 122 14.53 -9.21 2.62
C LEU A 122 15.30 -9.57 3.90
N CYS A 123 15.02 -8.89 5.01
CA CYS A 123 15.67 -9.21 6.27
C CYS A 123 15.36 -10.65 6.69
N THR A 124 16.42 -11.36 7.07
CA THR A 124 16.39 -12.61 7.81
C THR A 124 17.01 -12.38 9.18
N GLU A 125 16.79 -13.30 10.12
CA GLU A 125 17.40 -13.20 11.46
C GLU A 125 18.93 -13.13 11.37
N ALA A 126 19.55 -13.90 10.47
CA ALA A 126 20.99 -13.88 10.26
C ALA A 126 21.50 -12.56 9.65
N LEU A 127 20.69 -11.90 8.82
CA LEU A 127 21.10 -10.68 8.11
C LEU A 127 20.87 -9.41 8.94
N CYS A 128 19.76 -9.36 9.68
CA CYS A 128 19.31 -8.15 10.35
C CYS A 128 19.19 -8.30 11.87
N GLY A 129 19.00 -9.51 12.40
CA GLY A 129 18.64 -9.75 13.80
C GLY A 129 17.16 -10.10 13.98
N ALA A 130 16.83 -10.74 15.12
CA ALA A 130 15.49 -11.23 15.42
C ALA A 130 14.46 -10.10 15.62
N GLU A 131 14.92 -8.93 16.06
CA GLU A 131 14.10 -7.75 16.30
C GLU A 131 13.44 -7.21 15.00
N TYR A 132 14.07 -7.44 13.84
CA TYR A 132 13.56 -7.03 12.53
C TYR A 132 12.72 -8.11 11.84
N MET A 133 12.50 -9.26 12.51
CA MET A 133 11.62 -10.33 12.00
C MET A 133 10.16 -10.12 12.39
N LYS A 134 9.87 -9.10 13.19
CA LYS A 134 8.51 -8.75 13.59
C LYS A 134 7.65 -8.44 12.37
N ARG A 135 6.45 -9.00 12.34
CA ARG A 135 5.45 -8.67 11.33
C ARG A 135 4.76 -7.37 11.70
N SER A 136 4.24 -6.67 10.69
CA SER A 136 3.34 -5.53 10.90
C SER A 136 2.26 -5.87 11.92
N SER A 137 1.95 -4.92 12.79
CA SER A 137 0.71 -4.95 13.57
C SER A 137 -0.50 -4.58 12.70
N ASP A 138 -0.31 -4.13 11.47
CA ASP A 138 -1.36 -3.58 10.62
C ASP A 138 -1.34 -4.21 9.22
N LEU A 139 -2.51 -4.63 8.75
CA LEU A 139 -2.77 -5.05 7.38
C LEU A 139 -3.58 -3.95 6.69
N TRP A 140 -2.99 -3.35 5.66
CA TRP A 140 -3.58 -2.28 4.86
C TRP A 140 -4.30 -2.86 3.66
N LEU A 141 -5.56 -2.47 3.44
CA LEU A 141 -6.42 -2.98 2.38
C LEU A 141 -6.97 -1.86 1.51
N ASP A 142 -7.07 -2.11 0.20
CA ASP A 142 -7.77 -1.22 -0.73
C ASP A 142 -9.30 -1.39 -0.63
N ASP A 143 -10.04 -0.68 -1.49
CA ASP A 143 -11.50 -0.71 -1.57
C ASP A 143 -12.07 -2.08 -1.99
N GLU A 144 -11.28 -2.90 -2.68
CA GLU A 144 -11.59 -4.30 -3.01
C GLU A 144 -11.15 -5.29 -1.91
N LEU A 145 -10.70 -4.76 -0.77
CA LEU A 145 -10.13 -5.48 0.36
C LEU A 145 -8.83 -6.24 0.04
N GLN A 146 -8.12 -5.92 -1.03
CA GLN A 146 -6.82 -6.51 -1.35
C GLN A 146 -5.70 -5.88 -0.52
N PRO A 147 -4.70 -6.66 -0.07
CA PRO A 147 -3.52 -6.11 0.58
C PRO A 147 -2.83 -5.07 -0.30
N THR A 148 -2.60 -3.90 0.27
CA THR A 148 -1.99 -2.76 -0.40
C THR A 148 -1.04 -2.02 0.54
N VAL A 149 -0.39 -0.96 0.05
CA VAL A 149 0.45 -0.07 0.88
C VAL A 149 -0.42 0.99 1.57
N LYS A 150 0.01 1.51 2.74
CA LYS A 150 -0.74 2.51 3.54
C LYS A 150 -1.32 3.66 2.69
N ARG A 151 -0.53 4.18 1.74
CA ARG A 151 -0.93 5.30 0.87
C ARG A 151 -2.11 5.01 -0.06
N GLN A 152 -2.34 3.75 -0.43
CA GLN A 152 -3.41 3.32 -1.32
C GLN A 152 -4.55 2.63 -0.56
N ALA A 153 -4.42 2.51 0.76
CA ALA A 153 -5.39 1.83 1.59
C ALA A 153 -6.62 2.69 1.82
N THR A 154 -7.77 2.04 1.88
CA THR A 154 -9.03 2.63 2.35
C THR A 154 -9.43 2.05 3.71
N THR A 155 -8.88 0.89 4.06
CA THR A 155 -9.20 0.15 5.28
C THR A 155 -7.93 -0.39 5.94
N ILE A 156 -7.93 -0.43 7.27
CA ILE A 156 -6.88 -1.08 8.08
C ILE A 156 -7.47 -2.21 8.91
N VAL A 157 -6.70 -3.29 9.07
CA VAL A 157 -6.98 -4.40 10.00
C VAL A 157 -5.79 -4.54 10.95
N HIS A 158 -6.03 -4.40 12.25
CA HIS A 158 -5.03 -4.63 13.28
C HIS A 158 -4.80 -6.12 13.55
N MET A 159 -3.54 -6.47 13.78
CA MET A 159 -3.02 -7.81 14.04
C MET A 159 -2.16 -7.79 15.32
N PRO A 160 -2.10 -8.90 16.08
CA PRO A 160 -2.76 -10.19 15.81
C PRO A 160 -4.28 -10.10 15.98
N LEU A 161 -4.99 -10.94 15.22
CA LEU A 161 -6.45 -11.00 15.32
C LEU A 161 -6.86 -11.54 16.71
N PRO A 162 -7.95 -11.05 17.32
CA PRO A 162 -8.48 -11.65 18.54
C PRO A 162 -9.14 -13.02 18.27
N TYR A 163 -8.79 -14.03 19.05
CA TYR A 163 -9.40 -15.38 18.96
C TYR A 163 -10.71 -15.48 19.75
N ASP A 164 -11.80 -15.85 19.07
CA ASP A 164 -13.09 -16.20 19.68
C ASP A 164 -13.08 -17.68 20.07
N LYS A 165 -13.02 -17.94 21.38
CA LYS A 165 -12.96 -19.30 21.94
C LYS A 165 -14.24 -20.11 21.74
N GLU A 166 -15.40 -19.45 21.71
CA GLU A 166 -16.69 -20.13 21.55
C GLU A 166 -16.87 -20.60 20.11
N LYS A 167 -16.57 -19.71 19.16
CA LYS A 167 -16.65 -20.01 17.73
C LYS A 167 -15.47 -20.82 17.22
N LYS A 168 -14.36 -20.82 17.96
CA LYS A 168 -13.06 -21.38 17.55
C LYS A 168 -12.54 -20.74 16.25
N LEU A 169 -12.72 -19.42 16.12
CA LEU A 169 -12.38 -18.63 14.94
C LEU A 169 -11.68 -17.33 15.36
N TRP A 170 -10.92 -16.73 14.45
CA TRP A 170 -10.31 -15.42 14.65
C TRP A 170 -11.27 -14.33 14.17
N LYS A 171 -11.57 -13.35 15.04
CA LYS A 171 -12.41 -12.21 14.68
C LYS A 171 -11.60 -11.19 13.90
N VAL A 172 -12.13 -10.74 12.78
CA VAL A 172 -11.55 -9.69 11.93
C VAL A 172 -12.41 -8.45 12.04
N THR A 173 -11.77 -7.30 12.22
CA THR A 173 -12.43 -6.00 12.15
C THR A 173 -11.56 -5.10 11.28
N GLY A 174 -12.18 -4.49 10.28
CA GLY A 174 -11.57 -3.50 9.41
C GLY A 174 -12.16 -2.14 9.69
N TRP A 175 -11.32 -1.12 9.80
CA TRP A 175 -11.72 0.26 10.03
C TRP A 175 -11.42 1.13 8.83
N TYR A 176 -12.33 2.03 8.49
CA TYR A 176 -12.08 3.03 7.46
C TYR A 176 -10.88 3.90 7.85
N LEU A 177 -10.22 4.43 6.84
CA LEU A 177 -9.17 5.42 7.00
C LEU A 177 -9.71 6.82 6.67
N GLU A 178 -9.24 7.81 7.41
CA GLU A 178 -9.54 9.22 7.20
C GLU A 178 -8.23 10.02 7.16
N SER A 179 -8.21 11.10 6.40
CA SER A 179 -7.04 11.99 6.35
C SER A 179 -7.21 13.11 7.37
N SER A 180 -6.19 13.35 8.18
CA SER A 180 -6.12 14.52 9.05
C SER A 180 -6.20 15.79 8.20
N GLU A 181 -7.18 16.65 8.50
CA GLU A 181 -7.33 17.94 7.80
C GLU A 181 -6.11 18.86 8.00
N GLU A 182 -5.40 18.73 9.12
CA GLU A 182 -4.25 19.58 9.46
C GLU A 182 -2.94 19.10 8.84
N THR A 183 -2.70 17.78 8.84
CA THR A 183 -1.40 17.21 8.48
C THR A 183 -1.42 16.44 7.15
N GLY A 184 -2.60 16.12 6.63
CA GLY A 184 -2.78 15.19 5.52
C GLY A 184 -2.41 13.74 5.87
N GLU A 185 -2.14 13.44 7.15
CA GLU A 185 -1.80 12.10 7.58
C GLU A 185 -3.02 11.17 7.54
N VAL A 186 -2.85 9.99 6.96
CA VAL A 186 -3.88 8.94 6.95
C VAL A 186 -3.89 8.23 8.31
N MET A 187 -5.03 8.30 9.00
CA MET A 187 -5.29 7.71 10.31
C MET A 187 -6.52 6.81 10.26
N GLN A 188 -6.64 5.92 11.25
CA GLN A 188 -7.84 5.11 11.43
C GLN A 188 -9.02 5.99 11.85
N SER A 189 -10.15 5.83 11.17
CA SER A 189 -11.44 6.38 11.56
C SER A 189 -12.10 5.55 12.67
N LYS A 190 -13.09 6.15 13.36
CA LYS A 190 -13.95 5.45 14.31
C LYS A 190 -14.93 4.49 13.62
N GLN A 191 -15.21 4.69 12.34
CA GLN A 191 -16.18 3.89 11.60
C GLN A 191 -15.59 2.54 11.18
N ILE A 192 -16.28 1.46 11.58
CA ILE A 192 -15.98 0.10 11.14
C ILE A 192 -16.40 -0.03 9.67
N ALA A 193 -15.50 -0.49 8.81
CA ALA A 193 -15.79 -0.83 7.41
C ALA A 193 -16.40 -2.23 7.31
N PHE A 194 -15.87 -3.18 8.08
CA PHE A 194 -16.40 -4.54 8.15
C PHE A 194 -16.03 -5.27 9.44
N GLU A 195 -16.81 -6.30 9.76
CA GLU A 195 -16.49 -7.28 10.79
C GLU A 195 -16.84 -8.69 10.33
N GLY A 196 -16.09 -9.68 10.78
CA GLY A 196 -16.37 -11.08 10.48
C GLY A 196 -15.37 -12.02 11.11
N TYR A 197 -15.23 -13.21 10.52
CA TYR A 197 -14.34 -14.24 11.05
C TYR A 197 -13.49 -14.88 9.94
N THR A 198 -12.32 -15.38 10.35
CA THR A 198 -11.42 -16.23 9.57
C THR A 198 -11.00 -17.43 10.43
N ASN A 199 -10.59 -18.53 9.79
CA ASN A 199 -9.95 -19.67 10.42
C ASN A 199 -8.41 -19.58 10.41
N GLU A 200 -7.84 -18.50 9.86
CA GLU A 200 -6.40 -18.20 9.86
C GLU A 200 -6.05 -17.14 10.92
N GLU A 201 -4.87 -17.18 11.51
CA GLU A 201 -4.44 -16.17 12.52
C GLU A 201 -4.18 -14.79 11.92
N ASN A 202 -4.16 -14.70 10.58
CA ASN A 202 -3.99 -13.48 9.80
C ASN A 202 -5.10 -13.35 8.75
N PHE A 203 -5.27 -12.16 8.19
CA PHE A 203 -6.30 -11.90 7.16
C PHE A 203 -5.72 -11.53 5.79
N ALA A 204 -4.41 -11.71 5.57
CA ALA A 204 -3.77 -11.30 4.31
C ALA A 204 -4.35 -12.04 3.09
N ASN A 205 -4.76 -13.30 3.27
CA ASN A 205 -5.43 -14.12 2.24
C ASN A 205 -6.92 -13.81 2.07
N ARG A 206 -7.49 -12.92 2.90
CA ARG A 206 -8.91 -12.52 2.89
C ARG A 206 -9.87 -13.71 3.02
N GLN A 207 -9.43 -14.73 3.77
CA GLN A 207 -10.28 -15.87 4.06
C GLN A 207 -11.40 -15.46 5.01
N ARG A 208 -12.64 -15.63 4.56
CA ARG A 208 -13.84 -15.35 5.35
C ARG A 208 -14.56 -16.65 5.64
N VAL A 209 -15.01 -16.81 6.87
CA VAL A 209 -15.83 -17.94 7.30
C VAL A 209 -16.95 -17.43 8.20
N SER A 210 -18.08 -18.14 8.22
CA SER A 210 -19.26 -17.73 8.96
C SER A 210 -19.81 -16.37 8.49
N VAL A 211 -20.36 -15.56 9.41
CA VAL A 211 -20.97 -14.27 9.11
C VAL A 211 -19.89 -13.20 8.89
N PHE A 212 -20.06 -12.43 7.83
CA PHE A 212 -19.25 -11.25 7.50
C PHE A 212 -20.19 -10.09 7.19
N LYS A 213 -20.04 -8.99 7.94
CA LYS A 213 -20.83 -7.77 7.78
C LYS A 213 -19.95 -6.66 7.24
N SER A 214 -20.49 -5.85 6.36
CA SER A 214 -19.89 -4.58 5.94
C SER A 214 -20.81 -3.43 6.25
N PHE A 215 -20.25 -2.24 6.41
CA PHE A 215 -20.98 -1.02 6.73
C PHE A 215 -20.62 0.08 5.74
N TYR A 216 -21.50 1.05 5.59
CA TYR A 216 -21.21 2.31 4.92
C TYR A 216 -20.38 3.22 5.85
N GLU A 217 -19.74 4.25 5.29
CA GLU A 217 -19.06 5.28 6.07
C GLU A 217 -20.02 6.06 7.00
N SER A 218 -21.32 6.10 6.66
CA SER A 218 -22.38 6.62 7.53
C SER A 218 -22.61 5.79 8.81
N GLY A 219 -22.06 4.57 8.86
CA GLY A 219 -22.30 3.57 9.90
C GLY A 219 -23.52 2.68 9.69
N ASN A 220 -24.31 2.93 8.64
CA ASN A 220 -25.41 2.03 8.29
C ASN A 220 -24.88 0.67 7.80
N LEU A 221 -25.61 -0.40 8.10
CA LEU A 221 -25.30 -1.73 7.59
C LEU A 221 -25.36 -1.71 6.06
N LYS A 222 -24.32 -2.24 5.40
CA LYS A 222 -24.21 -2.30 3.93
C LYS A 222 -24.50 -3.69 3.42
N SER A 223 -23.94 -4.71 4.05
CA SER A 223 -24.23 -6.10 3.70
C SER A 223 -24.02 -7.07 4.84
N ILE A 224 -24.70 -8.21 4.76
CA ILE A 224 -24.42 -9.42 5.53
C ILE A 224 -24.21 -10.56 4.53
N TYR A 225 -23.07 -11.21 4.62
CA TYR A 225 -22.75 -12.42 3.85
C TYR A 225 -22.40 -13.56 4.79
N HIS A 226 -22.78 -14.77 4.41
CA HIS A 226 -22.40 -15.99 5.11
C HIS A 226 -21.44 -16.79 4.24
N TYR A 227 -20.34 -17.27 4.82
CA TYR A 227 -19.30 -18.03 4.15
C TYR A 227 -19.10 -19.40 4.80
N ASN A 228 -18.85 -20.43 3.98
CA ASN A 228 -18.40 -21.72 4.46
C ASN A 228 -16.89 -21.71 4.77
N ALA A 229 -16.37 -22.84 5.27
CA ALA A 229 -14.95 -22.97 5.63
C ALA A 229 -13.99 -22.81 4.43
N GLN A 230 -14.49 -22.94 3.19
CA GLN A 230 -13.73 -22.79 1.96
C GLN A 230 -13.82 -21.38 1.36
N ASN A 231 -14.23 -20.37 2.15
CA ASN A 231 -14.38 -18.98 1.71
C ASN A 231 -15.39 -18.79 0.56
N LYS A 232 -16.39 -19.68 0.45
CA LYS A 232 -17.48 -19.55 -0.53
C LYS A 232 -18.75 -19.08 0.18
N ARG A 233 -19.55 -18.24 -0.50
CA ARG A 233 -20.86 -17.82 0.02
C ARG A 233 -21.75 -19.05 0.25
N ASP A 234 -22.25 -19.23 1.46
CA ASP A 234 -23.09 -20.36 1.86
C ASP A 234 -24.07 -19.91 2.95
N GLY A 235 -25.35 -19.81 2.59
CA GLY A 235 -26.42 -19.23 3.41
C GLY A 235 -27.00 -17.95 2.82
N LYS A 236 -27.76 -17.23 3.66
CA LYS A 236 -28.42 -15.99 3.29
C LYS A 236 -27.39 -14.88 3.02
N ALA A 237 -27.68 -14.03 2.05
CA ALA A 237 -26.93 -12.83 1.73
C ALA A 237 -27.91 -11.67 1.65
N GLU A 238 -27.61 -10.58 2.34
CA GLU A 238 -28.44 -9.38 2.38
C GLU A 238 -27.58 -8.16 2.06
N THR A 239 -28.09 -7.29 1.20
CA THR A 239 -27.54 -5.95 1.00
C THR A 239 -28.59 -4.92 1.38
N TYR A 240 -28.13 -3.77 1.81
CA TYR A 240 -28.97 -2.71 2.38
C TYR A 240 -28.70 -1.41 1.64
N PHE A 241 -29.67 -0.52 1.62
CA PHE A 241 -29.43 0.86 1.26
C PHE A 241 -28.64 1.54 2.38
N ASP A 242 -28.02 2.68 2.08
CA ASP A 242 -27.46 3.58 3.10
C ASP A 242 -28.59 4.35 3.83
N GLU A 243 -29.55 3.58 4.33
CA GLU A 243 -30.70 3.99 5.11
C GLU A 243 -30.92 2.88 6.15
N LYS A 244 -31.07 3.26 7.42
CA LYS A 244 -31.14 2.31 8.54
C LYS A 244 -32.14 1.17 8.29
N ASP A 245 -31.63 -0.08 8.41
CA ASP A 245 -32.38 -1.34 8.34
C ASP A 245 -33.20 -1.56 7.05
N LYS A 246 -32.87 -0.87 5.95
CA LYS A 246 -33.62 -0.96 4.70
C LYS A 246 -32.94 -1.90 3.70
N ILE A 247 -33.51 -3.10 3.55
CA ILE A 247 -33.00 -4.14 2.64
C ILE A 247 -33.16 -3.71 1.18
N ALA A 248 -32.05 -3.76 0.44
CA ALA A 248 -31.98 -3.58 -1.00
C ALA A 248 -32.12 -4.92 -1.73
N GLU A 249 -31.45 -5.96 -1.25
CA GLU A 249 -31.44 -7.27 -1.89
C GLU A 249 -31.35 -8.41 -0.86
N THR A 250 -31.96 -9.55 -1.20
CA THR A 250 -31.77 -10.81 -0.49
C THR A 250 -31.56 -11.94 -1.48
N LEU A 251 -30.49 -12.70 -1.29
CA LEU A 251 -30.21 -13.96 -1.98
C LEU A 251 -29.92 -15.06 -0.97
N THR A 252 -30.00 -16.31 -1.42
CA THR A 252 -29.44 -17.45 -0.70
C THR A 252 -28.36 -18.07 -1.59
N PHE A 253 -27.26 -18.51 -0.98
CA PHE A 253 -26.19 -19.20 -1.68
C PHE A 253 -25.97 -20.60 -1.09
N LYS A 254 -25.51 -21.52 -1.92
CA LYS A 254 -24.93 -22.80 -1.51
C LYS A 254 -23.62 -23.00 -2.24
N ASP A 255 -22.54 -23.17 -1.50
CA ASP A 255 -21.18 -23.40 -2.05
C ASP A 255 -20.77 -22.41 -3.16
N GLY A 256 -21.11 -21.14 -2.97
CA GLY A 256 -20.81 -20.03 -3.86
C GLY A 256 -21.81 -19.82 -5.00
N GLN A 257 -22.80 -20.70 -5.15
CA GLN A 257 -23.83 -20.63 -6.19
C GLN A 257 -25.15 -20.08 -5.63
N PRO A 258 -25.84 -19.16 -6.32
CA PRO A 258 -27.14 -18.68 -5.87
C PRO A 258 -28.20 -19.79 -5.93
N GLU A 259 -29.02 -19.87 -4.88
CA GLU A 259 -30.13 -20.80 -4.73
C GLU A 259 -31.45 -20.06 -4.49
N GLY A 260 -32.55 -20.70 -4.89
CA GLY A 260 -33.90 -20.20 -4.65
C GLY A 260 -34.27 -18.99 -5.51
N ASN A 261 -35.14 -18.16 -4.95
CA ASN A 261 -35.60 -16.93 -5.57
C ASN A 261 -34.77 -15.76 -5.03
N THR A 262 -34.41 -14.82 -5.89
CA THR A 262 -33.79 -13.55 -5.51
C THR A 262 -34.89 -12.51 -5.33
N SER A 263 -34.88 -11.78 -4.23
CA SER A 263 -35.73 -10.59 -4.04
C SER A 263 -34.89 -9.33 -4.03
N TYR A 264 -35.26 -8.33 -4.83
CA TYR A 264 -34.64 -7.01 -4.82
C TYR A 264 -35.68 -5.91 -4.77
N THR A 265 -35.30 -4.81 -4.12
CA THR A 265 -36.08 -3.58 -4.03
C THR A 265 -35.47 -2.57 -4.98
N MET A 266 -36.18 -2.22 -6.07
CA MET A 266 -35.76 -1.10 -6.91
C MET A 266 -36.23 0.22 -6.30
N LYS A 267 -35.31 1.17 -6.12
CA LYS A 267 -35.64 2.57 -5.79
C LYS A 267 -35.85 3.32 -7.10
N THR A 268 -37.08 3.36 -7.59
CA THR A 268 -37.47 4.19 -8.74
C THR A 268 -38.30 5.35 -8.22
N GLU A 269 -37.77 6.55 -8.01
CA GLU A 269 -38.61 7.63 -7.49
C GLU A 269 -39.80 7.91 -8.45
N PRO A 270 -41.07 7.93 -7.98
CA PRO A 270 -41.54 7.92 -6.58
C PRO A 270 -41.99 6.55 -6.01
N LEU A 271 -41.76 5.42 -6.68
CA LEU A 271 -42.22 4.06 -6.32
C LEU A 271 -41.09 3.09 -5.91
N LYS A 272 -41.31 2.33 -4.84
CA LYS A 272 -40.47 1.17 -4.50
C LYS A 272 -41.14 -0.09 -5.05
N VAL A 273 -40.45 -0.82 -5.92
CA VAL A 273 -40.98 -2.06 -6.51
C VAL A 273 -40.17 -3.25 -5.98
N ASN A 274 -40.86 -4.18 -5.33
CA ASN A 274 -40.28 -5.47 -4.93
C ASN A 274 -40.41 -6.44 -6.08
N VAL A 275 -39.29 -6.97 -6.57
CA VAL A 275 -39.29 -7.97 -7.64
C VAL A 275 -38.68 -9.26 -7.10
N THR A 276 -39.35 -10.38 -7.36
CA THR A 276 -38.85 -11.72 -7.04
C THR A 276 -38.58 -12.48 -8.33
N LEU A 277 -37.34 -12.92 -8.56
CA LEU A 277 -36.96 -13.68 -9.75
C LEU A 277 -36.64 -15.14 -9.41
N PRO A 278 -37.17 -16.12 -10.16
CA PRO A 278 -36.80 -17.52 -10.01
C PRO A 278 -35.43 -17.84 -10.64
N LYS A 279 -34.76 -18.85 -10.07
CA LYS A 279 -33.41 -19.38 -10.39
C LYS A 279 -33.03 -19.43 -11.88
N VAL A 280 -33.98 -19.67 -12.78
CA VAL A 280 -33.72 -19.92 -14.21
C VAL A 280 -33.28 -18.67 -14.99
N LYS A 281 -33.57 -17.45 -14.51
CA LYS A 281 -33.19 -16.21 -15.21
C LYS A 281 -31.82 -15.65 -14.83
N LEU A 282 -31.16 -16.13 -13.77
CA LEU A 282 -29.87 -15.58 -13.34
C LEU A 282 -28.68 -16.01 -14.21
N LYS A 283 -28.78 -17.10 -14.99
CA LYS A 283 -27.70 -17.51 -15.92
C LYS A 283 -27.39 -16.47 -17.00
N MET A 284 -28.32 -15.55 -17.30
CA MET A 284 -28.09 -14.44 -18.24
C MET A 284 -27.79 -13.09 -17.57
N ALA A 285 -27.82 -13.01 -16.23
CA ALA A 285 -27.55 -11.78 -15.48
C ALA A 285 -26.11 -11.71 -14.94
N ASN A 286 -25.27 -12.71 -15.24
CA ASN A 286 -23.87 -12.82 -14.82
C ASN A 286 -22.91 -11.85 -15.56
N ALA A 287 -23.41 -10.73 -16.08
CA ALA A 287 -22.56 -9.74 -16.73
C ALA A 287 -22.82 -8.28 -16.29
N HIS A 288 -24.00 -7.89 -15.77
CA HIS A 288 -24.27 -6.45 -15.58
C HIS A 288 -25.31 -6.04 -14.51
N ILE A 289 -25.71 -6.91 -13.57
CA ILE A 289 -26.42 -6.41 -12.36
C ILE A 289 -25.40 -6.09 -11.26
N PHE A 290 -24.42 -5.26 -11.63
CA PHE A 290 -23.56 -4.47 -10.77
C PHE A 290 -23.86 -3.01 -11.12
N MET A 291 -25.12 -2.57 -10.95
CA MET A 291 -25.49 -1.17 -11.08
C MET A 291 -26.86 -0.98 -10.44
N ILE A 292 -26.87 -0.48 -9.20
CA ILE A 292 -27.47 0.83 -8.97
C ILE A 292 -26.44 1.61 -8.15
N THR A 293 -25.61 2.34 -8.89
CA THR A 293 -24.97 3.56 -8.42
C THR A 293 -26.04 4.43 -7.76
N ALA A 294 -26.00 4.58 -6.44
CA ALA A 294 -26.50 5.77 -5.80
C ALA A 294 -25.35 6.78 -5.83
N PHE A 295 -25.35 7.60 -6.87
CA PHE A 295 -24.91 8.99 -6.75
C PHE A 295 -25.87 9.71 -5.79
#